data_AF-A0A955FKJ9-F1
#
_entry.id   AF-A0A955FKJ9-F1
#
_cell.length_a   1.000
_cell.length_b   1.000
_cell.length_c   1.000
_cell.angle_alpha   90.00
_cell.angle_beta   90.00
_cell.angle_gamma   90.00
#
_symmetry.space_group_name_H-M   'P 1'
#
loop_
_entity.id
_entity.type
_entity.pdbx_description
1 polymer ?
#
loop_
_entity_poly.entity_id
_entity_poly.type
_entity_poly.pdbx_seq_one_letter_code
_entity_poly.pdbx_strand_id
1 'polypeptide(L)'
;MNWIWDLEKVRELAGSSANSTVFVCGGAMNQDKVRNLFDKRFTLVVDDDTMRHRLMTRTNNDFGKHPDDLAQQLEWNKGAVAYAKSIGAIVIDATKPPENVVDEIVKKVGV
;
A
#
# COMPACT_ATOMS: atom_id res chain seq x y z
N MET A 1 15.73 6.33 9.34
CA MET A 1 15.41 6.78 7.97
C MET A 1 13.94 7.17 7.97
N ASN A 2 13.59 8.40 7.55
CA ASN A 2 12.19 8.82 7.53
C ASN A 2 11.63 8.71 6.11
N TRP A 3 10.64 7.84 5.92
CA TRP A 3 9.92 7.69 4.65
C TRP A 3 8.63 8.53 4.75
N ILE A 4 8.70 9.74 4.21
CA ILE A 4 7.66 10.78 4.30
C ILE A 4 7.27 11.24 2.90
N TRP A 5 5.98 11.48 2.70
CA TRP A 5 5.48 12.16 1.50
C TRP A 5 5.66 13.67 1.61
N ASP A 6 5.88 14.30 0.46
CA ASP A 6 5.74 15.74 0.27
C ASP A 6 4.24 16.08 0.22
N LEU A 7 3.74 16.70 1.30
CA LEU A 7 2.30 16.92 1.46
C LEU A 7 1.74 17.95 0.48
N GLU A 8 2.55 18.93 0.05
CA GLU A 8 2.10 19.93 -0.92
C GLU A 8 1.88 19.27 -2.28
N LYS A 9 2.81 18.41 -2.72
CA LYS A 9 2.63 17.64 -3.96
C LYS A 9 1.41 16.73 -3.93
N VAL A 10 1.11 16.11 -2.79
CA VAL A 10 -0.11 15.29 -2.65
C VAL A 10 -1.37 16.14 -2.76
N ARG A 11 -1.37 17.36 -2.19
CA ARG A 11 -2.50 18.31 -2.30
C ARG A 11 -2.68 18.84 -3.71
N GLU A 12 -1.59 19.21 -4.39
CA GLU A 12 -1.60 19.64 -5.78
C GLU A 12 -2.15 18.55 -6.70
N LEU A 13 -1.72 17.30 -6.49
CA LEU A 13 -2.21 16.15 -7.24
C LEU A 13 -3.72 15.93 -7.03
N ALA A 14 -4.19 16.00 -5.78
CA ALA A 14 -5.62 15.87 -5.47
C ALA A 14 -6.45 17.03 -6.04
N GLY A 15 -5.90 18.24 -6.10
CA GLY A 15 -6.59 19.42 -6.67
C GLY A 15 -6.67 19.39 -8.20
N SER A 16 -5.71 18.74 -8.88
CA SER A 16 -5.63 18.69 -10.35
C SER A 16 -6.33 17.48 -10.98
N SER A 17 -6.76 16.50 -10.18
CA SER A 17 -7.39 15.26 -10.65
C SER A 17 -8.90 15.34 -10.95
N ALA A 18 -9.47 16.54 -11.07
CA ALA A 18 -10.94 16.72 -11.18
C ALA A 18 -11.62 15.94 -12.33
N ASN A 19 -10.86 15.56 -13.37
CA ASN A 19 -11.36 14.82 -14.54
C ASN A 19 -10.67 13.46 -14.75
N SER A 20 -9.86 12.97 -13.81
CA SER A 20 -9.14 11.71 -13.96
C SER A 20 -8.97 10.97 -12.63
N THR A 21 -8.97 9.63 -12.70
CA THR A 21 -8.60 8.82 -11.53
C THR A 21 -7.09 8.79 -11.38
N VAL A 22 -6.60 9.11 -10.19
CA VAL A 22 -5.17 9.06 -9.85
C VAL A 22 -4.95 8.05 -8.73
N PHE A 23 -4.01 7.13 -8.94
CA PHE A 23 -3.57 6.18 -7.92
C PHE A 23 -2.25 6.65 -7.31
N VAL A 24 -2.24 6.84 -5.99
CA VAL A 24 -1.01 7.08 -5.22
C VAL A 24 -0.60 5.76 -4.56
N CYS A 25 0.55 5.24 -4.96
CA CYS A 25 1.04 3.93 -4.53
C CYS A 25 2.21 4.05 -3.54
N GLY A 26 2.24 3.14 -2.56
CA GLY A 26 3.15 3.16 -1.43
C GLY A 26 2.48 3.68 -0.16
N GLY A 27 3.16 3.55 0.98
CA GLY A 27 2.75 4.22 2.24
C GLY A 27 3.61 5.45 2.51
N ALA A 28 3.33 6.17 3.61
CA ALA A 28 4.25 7.11 4.27
C ALA A 28 3.93 7.24 5.76
N MET A 29 4.92 7.53 6.60
CA MET A 29 4.69 7.77 8.03
C MET A 29 3.75 8.96 8.30
N ASN A 30 3.71 9.92 7.38
CA ASN A 30 2.87 11.11 7.47
C ASN A 30 1.62 11.06 6.59
N GLN A 31 1.29 9.90 6.00
CA GLN A 31 0.13 9.74 5.10
C GLN A 31 -1.20 10.14 5.77
N ASP A 32 -1.28 9.99 7.10
CA ASP A 32 -2.45 10.32 7.89
C ASP A 32 -2.82 11.82 7.83
N LYS A 33 -1.84 12.69 7.56
CA LYS A 33 -2.04 14.14 7.42
C LYS A 33 -2.81 14.54 6.16
N VAL A 34 -2.95 13.63 5.21
CA VAL A 34 -3.61 13.85 3.91
C VAL A 34 -4.62 12.74 3.60
N ARG A 35 -4.98 11.92 4.59
CA ARG A 35 -5.87 10.76 4.40
C ARG A 35 -7.25 11.14 3.86
N ASN A 36 -7.72 12.34 4.20
CA ASN A 36 -8.99 12.92 3.77
C ASN A 36 -9.02 13.35 2.31
N LEU A 37 -7.87 13.38 1.62
CA LEU A 37 -7.79 13.70 0.18
C LEU A 37 -8.09 12.50 -0.73
N PHE A 38 -8.23 11.29 -0.16
CA PHE A 38 -8.45 10.06 -0.92
C PHE A 38 -9.90 9.59 -0.81
N ASP A 39 -10.58 9.45 -1.95
CA ASP A 39 -11.94 8.89 -2.04
C ASP A 39 -11.98 7.42 -1.61
N LYS A 40 -10.94 6.67 -1.99
CA LYS A 40 -10.78 5.25 -1.67
C LYS A 40 -9.34 5.00 -1.24
N ARG A 41 -9.18 4.15 -0.22
CA ARG A 41 -7.87 3.67 0.25
C ARG A 41 -7.88 2.16 0.19
N PHE A 42 -6.79 1.59 -0.32
CA PHE A 42 -6.63 0.14 -0.45
C PHE A 42 -5.41 -0.30 0.34
N THR A 43 -5.52 -1.43 1.04
CA THR A 43 -4.37 -2.08 1.68
C THR A 43 -4.21 -3.46 1.08
N LEU A 44 -3.06 -3.69 0.46
CA LEU A 44 -2.67 -4.99 -0.10
C LEU A 44 -2.13 -5.85 1.02
N VAL A 45 -2.79 -6.98 1.28
CA VAL A 45 -2.40 -7.90 2.34
C VAL A 45 -1.99 -9.24 1.72
N VAL A 46 -0.93 -9.81 2.24
CA VAL A 46 -0.44 -11.15 1.92
C VAL A 46 -0.22 -11.93 3.21
N ASP A 47 -0.23 -13.25 3.14
CA ASP A 47 0.26 -14.08 4.23
C ASP A 47 1.80 -14.00 4.37
N ASP A 48 2.30 -14.45 5.51
CA ASP A 48 3.73 -14.38 5.87
C ASP A 48 4.63 -15.21 4.92
N ASP A 49 4.13 -16.33 4.40
CA ASP A 49 4.88 -17.19 3.48
C ASP A 49 5.03 -16.51 2.12
N THR A 50 3.93 -15.94 1.62
CA THR A 50 3.92 -15.12 0.41
C THR A 50 4.83 -13.89 0.56
N MET A 51 4.78 -13.18 1.70
CA MET A 51 5.65 -12.04 1.97
C MET A 51 7.13 -12.43 1.94
N ARG A 52 7.49 -13.48 2.69
CA ARG A 52 8.86 -13.99 2.76
C ARG A 52 9.37 -14.40 1.38
N HIS A 53 8.59 -15.17 0.65
CA HIS A 53 8.97 -15.61 -0.70
C HIS A 53 9.23 -14.42 -1.62
N ARG A 54 8.30 -13.46 -1.69
CA ARG A 54 8.43 -12.28 -2.57
C ARG A 54 9.62 -11.40 -2.20
N LEU A 55 9.87 -11.15 -0.90
CA LEU A 55 11.02 -10.35 -0.47
C LEU A 55 12.36 -11.02 -0.84
N MET A 56 12.49 -12.32 -0.59
CA MET A 56 13.74 -13.05 -0.83
C MET A 56 14.05 -13.25 -2.32
N THR A 57 13.02 -13.34 -3.17
CA THR A 57 13.17 -13.60 -4.61
C THR A 57 13.22 -12.34 -5.47
N ARG A 58 12.81 -11.18 -4.94
CA ARG A 58 12.79 -9.93 -5.68
C ARG A 58 14.20 -9.50 -6.13
N THR A 59 14.33 -9.12 -7.39
CA THR A 59 15.62 -8.78 -8.02
C THR A 59 15.89 -7.29 -8.13
N ASN A 60 14.88 -6.43 -7.88
CA ASN A 60 14.99 -5.00 -8.17
C ASN A 60 15.62 -4.16 -7.03
N ASN A 61 15.68 -4.67 -5.79
CA ASN A 61 16.39 -4.07 -4.66
C ASN A 61 16.43 -5.05 -3.45
N ASP A 62 17.22 -4.70 -2.43
CA ASP A 62 17.52 -5.57 -1.28
C ASP A 62 16.73 -5.27 0.00
N PHE A 63 15.81 -4.31 -0.01
CA PHE A 63 14.97 -4.00 1.16
C PHE A 63 14.20 -5.24 1.65
N GLY A 64 14.23 -5.53 2.95
CA GLY A 64 13.49 -6.67 3.50
C GLY A 64 14.16 -8.03 3.30
N LYS A 65 15.36 -8.10 2.69
CA LYS A 65 16.14 -9.34 2.58
C LYS A 65 17.05 -9.59 3.78
N HIS A 66 17.45 -8.54 4.50
CA HIS A 66 18.21 -8.71 5.72
C HIS A 66 17.31 -9.36 6.80
N PRO A 67 17.82 -10.30 7.63
CA PRO A 67 17.01 -10.99 8.63
C PRO A 67 16.19 -10.07 9.53
N ASP A 68 16.79 -8.96 9.98
CA ASP A 68 16.11 -7.98 10.84
C ASP A 68 15.00 -7.22 10.11
N ASP A 69 15.24 -6.85 8.84
CA ASP A 69 14.21 -6.18 8.03
C ASP A 69 13.04 -7.12 7.77
N LEU A 70 13.33 -8.39 7.42
CA LEU A 70 12.32 -9.40 7.19
C LEU A 70 11.48 -9.65 8.44
N ALA A 71 12.12 -9.79 9.61
CA ALA A 71 11.43 -9.95 10.87
C ALA A 71 10.51 -8.75 11.18
N GLN A 72 10.97 -7.53 10.90
CA GLN A 72 10.15 -6.33 11.05
C GLN A 72 8.96 -6.31 10.08
N GLN A 73 9.14 -6.67 8.81
CA GLN A 73 8.04 -6.73 7.83
C GLN A 73 6.98 -7.75 8.25
N LEU A 74 7.40 -8.93 8.71
CA LEU A 74 6.49 -9.98 9.20
C LEU A 74 5.74 -9.52 10.46
N GLU A 75 6.40 -8.82 11.38
CA GLU A 75 5.74 -8.27 12.56
C GLU A 75 4.68 -7.22 12.19
N TRP A 76 4.99 -6.33 11.26
CA TRP A 76 4.01 -5.36 10.75
C TRP A 76 2.84 -6.03 10.01
N ASN A 77 3.09 -7.13 9.31
CA ASN A 77 2.06 -7.86 8.57
C ASN A 77 0.91 -8.35 9.46
N LYS A 78 1.23 -8.81 10.69
CA LYS A 78 0.23 -9.29 11.67
C LYS A 78 -0.85 -8.25 11.97
N GLY A 79 -0.48 -6.96 12.00
CA GLY A 79 -1.37 -5.85 12.28
C GLY A 79 -2.04 -5.24 11.05
N ALA A 80 -1.62 -5.61 9.83
CA ALA A 80 -1.97 -4.90 8.60
C ALA A 80 -3.48 -4.86 8.35
N VAL A 81 -4.18 -5.98 8.52
CA VAL A 81 -5.64 -6.06 8.33
C VAL A 81 -6.39 -5.22 9.36
N ALA A 82 -5.98 -5.29 10.64
CA ALA A 82 -6.61 -4.55 11.72
C ALA A 82 -6.42 -3.03 11.53
N TYR A 83 -5.20 -2.62 11.17
CA TYR A 83 -4.88 -1.24 10.85
C TYR A 83 -5.65 -0.74 9.62
N ALA A 84 -5.68 -1.51 8.53
CA ALA A 84 -6.44 -1.15 7.33
C ALA A 84 -7.92 -0.88 7.66
N LYS A 85 -8.54 -1.76 8.45
CA LYS A 85 -9.93 -1.59 8.90
C LYS A 85 -10.11 -0.35 9.78
N SER A 86 -9.18 -0.09 10.72
CA SER A 86 -9.29 1.06 11.63
C SER A 86 -9.21 2.41 10.91
N ILE A 87 -8.54 2.45 9.75
CA ILE A 87 -8.44 3.65 8.91
C ILE A 87 -9.46 3.67 7.76
N GLY A 88 -10.43 2.73 7.74
CA GLY A 88 -11.46 2.63 6.71
C GLY A 88 -10.91 2.30 5.31
N ALA A 89 -9.76 1.63 5.23
CA ALA A 89 -9.21 1.13 3.97
C ALA A 89 -9.88 -0.19 3.57
N ILE A 90 -10.00 -0.39 2.26
CA ILE A 90 -10.47 -1.61 1.64
C ILE A 90 -9.30 -2.61 1.63
N VAL A 91 -9.47 -3.73 2.32
CA VAL A 91 -8.48 -4.81 2.31
C VAL A 91 -8.60 -5.58 1.00
N ILE A 92 -7.48 -5.75 0.31
CA ILE A 92 -7.36 -6.54 -0.92
C ILE A 92 -6.40 -7.69 -0.66
N ASP A 93 -6.86 -8.91 -0.95
CA ASP A 93 -6.01 -10.09 -0.93
C ASP A 93 -5.04 -10.03 -2.13
N ALA A 94 -3.78 -9.77 -1.82
CA ALA A 94 -2.70 -9.63 -2.79
C ALA A 94 -1.84 -10.90 -2.91
N THR A 95 -2.29 -12.04 -2.39
CA THR A 95 -1.63 -13.34 -2.61
C THR A 95 -1.80 -13.81 -4.07
N LYS A 96 -2.88 -13.36 -4.71
CA LYS A 96 -3.22 -13.58 -6.11
C LYS A 96 -2.19 -12.99 -7.09
N PRO A 97 -2.19 -13.42 -8.37
CA PRO A 97 -1.43 -12.76 -9.42
C PRO A 97 -1.72 -11.26 -9.52
N PRO A 98 -0.73 -10.40 -9.81
CA PRO A 98 -0.90 -8.95 -9.83
C PRO A 98 -2.06 -8.46 -10.71
N GLU A 99 -2.27 -9.06 -11.86
CA GLU A 99 -3.38 -8.77 -12.78
C GLU A 99 -4.76 -8.89 -12.10
N ASN A 100 -4.97 -9.96 -11.33
CA ASN A 100 -6.22 -10.17 -10.59
C ASN A 100 -6.40 -9.15 -9.47
N VAL A 101 -5.30 -8.73 -8.83
CA VAL A 101 -5.30 -7.70 -7.79
C VAL A 101 -5.67 -6.35 -8.40
N VAL A 102 -5.10 -6.02 -9.56
CA VAL A 102 -5.39 -4.80 -10.31
C VAL A 102 -6.86 -4.76 -10.72
N ASP A 103 -7.38 -5.83 -11.33
CA ASP A 103 -8.79 -5.93 -11.73
C ASP A 103 -9.73 -5.73 -10.53
N GLU A 104 -9.38 -6.31 -9.39
CA GLU A 104 -10.15 -6.18 -8.16
C GLU A 104 -10.18 -4.73 -7.63
N ILE A 105 -9.08 -3.99 -7.75
CA ILE A 105 -8.98 -2.57 -7.35
C ILE A 105 -9.77 -1.70 -8.32
N VAL A 106 -9.53 -1.84 -9.63
CA VAL A 106 -10.18 -1.07 -10.70
C VAL A 106 -11.69 -1.21 -10.63
N LYS A 107 -12.19 -2.43 -10.46
CA LYS A 107 -13.63 -2.70 -10.26
C LYS A 107 -14.23 -1.96 -9.06
N LYS A 108 -13.48 -1.79 -7.97
CA LYS A 108 -13.95 -1.07 -6.77
C LYS A 108 -13.86 0.46 -6.91
N VAL A 109 -13.02 0.95 -7.81
CA VAL A 109 -12.97 2.37 -8.20
C VAL A 109 -14.13 2.70 -9.13
N GLY A 110 -14.47 1.81 -10.07
CA GLY A 110 -15.55 1.99 -11.03
C GLY A 110 -15.09 2.63 -12.35
N VAL A 111 -13.83 2.39 -12.73
CA VAL A 111 -13.23 2.81 -14.01
C VAL A 111 -12.96 1.62 -14.92
#